data_AF-A0AA37GSF0-F1
#
_entry.id   AF-A0AA37GSF0-F1
#
_cell.length_a   1.000
_cell.length_b   1.000
_cell.length_c   1.000
_cell.angle_alpha   90.00
_cell.angle_beta   90.00
_cell.angle_gamma   90.00
#
_symmetry.space_group_name_H-M   'P 1'
#
loop_
_entity.id
_entity.type
_entity.pdbx_description
1 polymer ?
#
loop_
_entity_poly.entity_id
_entity_poly.type
_entity_poly.pdbx_seq_one_letter_code
_entity_poly.pdbx_strand_id
1 'polypeptide(L)'
;MCIKHVQFYECPSEFSQDPPRRHRAKTNILCSQVFPCPELQWEKRLSYYDFMCPGCSGESPAVPRSTPISDEWTRNELQDEAWVQGYLAEYCHSVLLWVRSQWNADDVAATEMAESWFSAFFMERRCKETDHRVGECRCDANGPLAYFYNPTTAARRQLTDMAAEKFEKDPRVQSRTMQNVLTNRYIALSAMCREQNLYFADGISRQPFFSERAIGRRRRILQQSLEAASKTADRLVLENAEAAVSSSGWTAAHALETTHVSRRASLVKFMGEVLLYDNGISNSRFSLAVSWLTHIIQVPAWRTPSNIEALEKLSRVANTIDQASMPSKPFMGLVQLTQKYYFDKRTEWNAHVMKYKARRTLFDTVTQPVEAGRDPKDLQGWDRCSICKGGISRRQRI
;
A
#
# COMPACT_ATOMS: atom_id res chain seq x y z
N MET A 1 8.10 -0.41 9.65
CA MET A 1 7.27 -1.64 9.65
C MET A 1 5.88 -1.27 10.11
N CYS A 2 4.84 -2.03 9.74
CA CYS A 2 3.46 -1.73 10.16
C CYS A 2 2.72 -2.97 10.70
N ILE A 3 3.12 -4.18 10.30
CA ILE A 3 2.58 -5.44 10.84
C ILE A 3 3.71 -6.40 11.23
N LYS A 4 3.63 -6.97 12.45
CA LYS A 4 4.35 -8.20 12.85
C LYS A 4 3.51 -9.41 12.45
N HIS A 5 3.93 -10.14 11.42
CA HIS A 5 3.24 -11.34 10.97
C HIS A 5 3.97 -12.58 11.48
N VAL A 6 3.27 -13.45 12.19
CA VAL A 6 3.78 -14.74 12.60
C VAL A 6 2.95 -15.82 11.94
N GLN A 7 3.62 -16.72 11.23
CA GLN A 7 3.01 -17.84 10.54
C GLN A 7 3.40 -19.13 11.25
N PHE A 8 2.41 -19.95 11.55
CA PHE A 8 2.57 -21.27 12.13
C PHE A 8 2.24 -22.32 11.08
N TYR A 9 3.11 -23.32 10.94
CA TYR A 9 2.97 -24.43 10.00
C TYR A 9 3.07 -25.74 10.76
N GLU A 10 2.29 -26.73 10.34
CA GLU A 10 2.42 -28.11 10.79
C GLU A 10 3.33 -28.86 9.81
N CYS A 11 4.56 -29.15 10.23
CA CYS A 11 5.56 -29.85 9.43
C CYS A 11 5.73 -31.29 9.93
N PRO A 12 5.99 -32.26 9.04
CA PRO A 12 6.34 -33.62 9.44
C PRO A 12 7.57 -33.61 10.36
N SER A 13 7.52 -34.42 11.41
CA SER A 13 8.64 -34.72 12.31
C SER A 13 9.03 -36.19 12.20
N GLU A 14 10.18 -36.56 12.78
CA GLU A 14 10.53 -37.96 13.00
C GLU A 14 9.40 -38.67 13.74
N PHE A 15 9.21 -39.95 13.39
CA PHE A 15 8.09 -40.84 13.72
C PHE A 15 7.71 -40.96 15.21
N SER A 16 8.51 -40.41 16.13
CA SER A 16 8.33 -40.52 17.58
C SER A 16 7.83 -39.24 18.26
N GLN A 17 7.61 -38.14 17.54
CA GLN A 17 7.11 -36.89 18.11
C GLN A 17 5.65 -36.63 17.73
N ASP A 18 4.75 -36.95 18.66
CA ASP A 18 3.37 -36.45 18.72
C ASP A 18 3.31 -35.42 19.87
N PRO A 19 2.96 -34.14 19.62
CA PRO A 19 2.44 -33.56 18.37
C PRO A 19 3.49 -33.29 17.27
N PRO A 20 3.06 -33.16 16.00
CA PRO A 20 3.92 -32.77 14.87
C PRO A 20 4.75 -31.52 15.16
N ARG A 21 5.95 -31.42 14.59
CA ARG A 21 6.77 -30.21 14.74
C ARG A 21 6.07 -28.99 14.15
N ARG A 22 5.78 -28.02 15.01
CA ARG A 22 5.26 -26.71 14.62
C ARG A 22 6.40 -25.79 14.20
N HIS A 23 6.44 -25.40 12.93
CA HIS A 23 7.38 -24.41 12.44
C HIS A 23 6.79 -23.01 12.53
N ARG A 24 7.61 -22.06 12.97
CA ARG A 24 7.21 -20.66 13.13
C ARG A 24 8.06 -19.79 12.22
N ALA A 25 7.42 -19.10 11.27
CA ALA A 25 8.05 -18.03 10.50
C ALA A 25 7.60 -16.68 11.06
N LYS A 26 8.53 -15.74 11.20
CA LYS A 26 8.24 -14.35 11.55
C LYS A 26 8.59 -13.50 10.34
N THR A 27 7.66 -12.67 9.90
CA THR A 27 7.89 -11.70 8.84
C THR A 27 7.31 -10.36 9.26
N ASN A 28 7.91 -9.29 8.78
CA ASN A 28 7.37 -7.96 8.98
C ASN A 28 6.82 -7.46 7.64
N ILE A 29 5.63 -6.84 7.69
CA ILE A 29 4.96 -6.30 6.50
C ILE A 29 4.98 -4.78 6.59
N LEU A 30 5.34 -4.15 5.46
CA LEU A 30 5.36 -2.71 5.30
C LEU A 30 4.01 -2.23 4.80
N CYS A 31 3.50 -1.17 5.42
CA CYS A 31 2.45 -0.35 4.83
C CYS A 31 3.05 0.63 3.83
N SER A 32 2.19 1.32 3.11
CA SER A 32 2.63 2.26 2.08
C SER A 32 3.21 3.57 2.63
N GLN A 33 3.23 3.76 3.96
CA GLN A 33 3.82 4.93 4.60
C GLN A 33 5.30 5.13 4.16
N VAL A 34 5.68 6.39 4.00
CA VAL A 34 7.04 6.77 3.59
C VAL A 34 8.07 6.55 4.70
N PHE A 35 7.63 6.53 5.96
CA PHE A 35 8.45 6.23 7.13
C PHE A 35 8.00 4.95 7.84
N PRO A 36 8.91 4.31 8.60
CA PRO A 36 8.52 3.27 9.54
C PRO A 36 7.50 3.77 10.56
N CYS A 37 6.42 3.03 10.78
CA CYS A 37 5.54 3.32 11.91
C CYS A 37 6.29 3.06 13.23
N PRO A 38 6.02 3.84 14.28
CA PRO A 38 6.43 3.51 15.65
C PRO A 38 5.92 2.14 16.08
N GLU A 39 6.70 1.41 16.90
CA GLU A 39 6.35 0.04 17.32
C GLU A 39 5.00 -0.06 18.02
N LEU A 40 4.64 0.94 18.83
CA LEU A 40 3.33 1.02 19.50
C LEU A 40 2.15 1.03 18.51
N GLN A 41 2.40 1.46 17.27
CA GLN A 41 1.41 1.48 16.21
C GLN A 41 1.45 0.22 15.34
N TRP A 42 2.27 -0.79 15.62
CA TRP A 42 2.29 -1.99 14.79
C TRP A 42 1.06 -2.86 15.07
N GLU A 43 0.49 -3.42 14.00
CA GLU A 43 -0.50 -4.49 14.12
C GLU A 43 0.22 -5.84 14.21
N LYS A 44 -0.42 -6.84 14.80
CA LYS A 44 0.10 -8.20 14.86
C LYS A 44 -0.90 -9.14 14.21
N ARG A 45 -0.39 -9.91 13.26
CA ARG A 45 -1.13 -10.93 12.53
C ARG A 45 -0.57 -12.30 12.89
N LEU A 46 -1.41 -13.24 13.28
CA LEU A 46 -1.05 -14.64 13.49
C LEU A 46 -1.81 -15.48 12.47
N SER A 47 -1.10 -16.22 11.63
CA SER A 47 -1.72 -17.12 10.65
C SER A 47 -1.30 -18.56 10.91
N TYR A 48 -2.26 -19.47 10.90
CA TYR A 48 -2.03 -20.90 11.07
C TYR A 48 -2.28 -21.63 9.76
N TYR A 49 -1.37 -22.52 9.39
CA TYR A 49 -1.42 -23.30 8.16
C TYR A 49 -1.35 -24.79 8.50
N ASP A 50 -2.16 -25.57 7.81
CA ASP A 50 -2.27 -27.04 7.88
C ASP A 50 -1.31 -27.76 6.92
N PHE A 51 -0.37 -27.02 6.33
CA PHE A 51 0.62 -27.56 5.41
C PHE A 51 2.04 -27.17 5.84
N MET A 52 3.02 -27.88 5.25
CA MET A 52 4.43 -27.73 5.58
C MET A 52 4.92 -26.32 5.24
N CYS A 53 5.82 -25.77 6.07
CA CYS A 53 6.43 -24.47 5.77
C CYS A 53 7.23 -24.51 4.46
N PRO A 54 7.45 -23.34 3.80
CA PRO A 54 8.24 -23.22 2.57
C PRO A 54 9.61 -23.93 2.61
N GLY A 55 10.29 -23.89 3.77
CA GLY A 55 11.59 -24.56 3.94
C GLY A 55 11.51 -26.09 3.96
N CYS A 56 10.39 -26.67 4.38
CA CYS A 56 10.17 -28.12 4.42
C CYS A 56 9.58 -28.66 3.11
N SER A 57 8.68 -27.89 2.47
CA SER A 57 8.08 -28.28 1.20
C SER A 57 8.93 -27.91 -0.03
N GLY A 58 9.95 -27.06 0.14
CA GLY A 58 10.68 -26.42 -0.95
C GLY A 58 9.83 -25.41 -1.73
N GLU A 59 8.68 -25.02 -1.19
CA GLU A 59 7.76 -24.07 -1.83
C GLU A 59 8.25 -22.63 -1.73
N SER A 60 7.78 -21.78 -2.62
CA SER A 60 8.07 -20.35 -2.53
C SER A 60 7.19 -19.71 -1.45
N PRO A 61 7.75 -18.94 -0.50
CA PRO A 61 6.96 -18.24 0.52
C PRO A 61 6.01 -17.17 -0.07
N ALA A 62 6.23 -16.78 -1.33
CA ALA A 62 5.42 -15.79 -2.05
C ALA A 62 4.11 -16.37 -2.63
N VAL A 63 4.02 -17.70 -2.79
CA VAL A 63 2.82 -18.38 -3.31
C VAL A 63 2.37 -19.43 -2.31
N PRO A 64 1.62 -19.04 -1.26
CA PRO A 64 1.14 -19.99 -0.26
C PRO A 64 0.22 -21.02 -0.92
N ARG A 65 0.44 -22.30 -0.58
CA ARG A 65 -0.30 -23.45 -1.12
C ARG A 65 -1.81 -23.33 -0.92
N SER A 66 -2.21 -22.85 0.25
CA SER A 66 -3.60 -22.55 0.61
C SER A 66 -3.68 -21.28 1.46
N THR A 67 -4.91 -20.79 1.67
CA THR A 67 -5.18 -19.79 2.69
C THR A 67 -4.97 -20.39 4.08
N PRO A 68 -4.53 -19.60 5.07
CA PRO A 68 -4.41 -20.11 6.43
C PRO A 68 -5.76 -20.60 6.95
N ILE A 69 -5.75 -21.66 7.75
CA ILE A 69 -6.93 -22.22 8.42
C ILE A 69 -7.49 -21.27 9.49
N SER A 70 -6.62 -20.46 10.09
CA SER A 70 -6.98 -19.41 11.04
C SER A 70 -6.08 -18.19 10.84
N ASP A 71 -6.65 -16.99 10.97
CA ASP A 71 -5.94 -15.71 10.86
C ASP A 71 -6.45 -14.74 11.93
N GLU A 72 -5.61 -14.45 12.92
CA GLU A 72 -5.93 -13.57 14.04
C GLU A 72 -5.22 -12.23 13.88
N TRP A 73 -5.96 -11.15 14.17
CA TRP A 73 -5.47 -9.79 14.07
C TRP A 73 -5.60 -9.11 15.44
N THR A 74 -4.50 -8.50 15.88
CA THR A 74 -4.44 -7.75 17.15
C THR A 74 -3.74 -6.42 16.91
N ARG A 75 -4.21 -5.35 17.56
CA ARG A 75 -3.64 -4.01 17.45
C ARG A 75 -3.99 -3.19 18.69
N ASN A 76 -3.22 -2.14 18.95
CA ASN A 76 -3.54 -1.18 20.00
C ASN A 76 -4.47 -0.08 19.43
N GLU A 77 -5.76 -0.16 19.73
CA GLU A 77 -6.75 0.81 19.22
C GLU A 77 -6.56 2.21 19.79
N LEU A 78 -5.92 2.37 20.96
CA LEU A 78 -5.57 3.67 21.52
C LEU A 78 -4.55 4.44 20.66
N GLN A 79 -3.90 3.76 19.71
CA GLN A 79 -2.93 4.34 18.80
C GLN A 79 -3.52 4.63 17.41
N ASP A 80 -4.78 4.29 17.17
CA ASP A 80 -5.39 4.42 15.85
C ASP A 80 -5.50 5.89 15.39
N GLU A 81 -5.77 6.83 16.31
CA GLU A 81 -5.81 8.26 16.01
C GLU A 81 -4.42 8.78 15.62
N ALA A 82 -3.41 8.56 16.47
CA ALA A 82 -2.04 8.96 16.18
C ALA A 82 -1.51 8.34 14.87
N TRP A 83 -1.86 7.07 14.62
CA TRP A 83 -1.51 6.38 13.38
C TRP A 83 -2.17 7.02 12.17
N VAL A 84 -3.49 7.26 12.19
CA VAL A 84 -4.20 7.77 11.00
C VAL A 84 -3.78 9.20 10.67
N GLN A 85 -3.50 10.03 11.68
CA GLN A 85 -3.00 11.39 11.49
C GLN A 85 -1.65 11.37 10.75
N GLY A 86 -0.67 10.59 11.24
CA GLY A 86 0.63 10.48 10.59
C GLY A 86 0.58 9.81 9.22
N TYR A 87 -0.23 8.75 9.09
CA TYR A 87 -0.38 8.00 7.84
C TYR A 87 -1.01 8.86 6.73
N LEU A 88 -2.09 9.58 7.04
CA LEU A 88 -2.79 10.41 6.06
C LEU A 88 -2.10 11.74 5.80
N ALA A 89 -1.39 12.35 6.76
CA ALA A 89 -0.63 13.57 6.52
C ALA A 89 0.38 13.38 5.37
N GLU A 90 1.23 12.37 5.48
CA GLU A 90 2.21 12.02 4.45
C GLU A 90 1.55 11.63 3.12
N TYR A 91 0.49 10.81 3.20
CA TYR A 91 -0.23 10.38 2.00
C TYR A 91 -0.87 11.57 1.25
N CYS A 92 -1.45 12.53 1.97
CA CYS A 92 -2.06 13.71 1.38
C CYS A 92 -1.02 14.61 0.70
N HIS A 93 0.20 14.71 1.22
CA HIS A 93 1.28 15.44 0.54
C HIS A 93 1.62 14.82 -0.81
N SER A 94 1.72 13.49 -0.90
CA SER A 94 1.94 12.81 -2.18
C SER A 94 0.75 12.95 -3.14
N VAL A 95 -0.48 12.88 -2.64
CA VAL A 95 -1.69 13.09 -3.46
C VAL A 95 -1.74 14.50 -4.01
N LEU A 96 -1.39 15.51 -3.20
CA LEU A 96 -1.34 16.90 -3.65
C LEU A 96 -0.39 17.06 -4.82
N LEU A 97 0.79 16.44 -4.74
CA LEU A 97 1.74 16.38 -5.84
C LEU A 97 1.12 15.73 -7.09
N TRP A 98 0.53 14.54 -6.98
CA TRP A 98 -0.03 13.84 -8.14
C TRP A 98 -1.15 14.64 -8.78
N VAL A 99 -2.05 15.19 -7.97
CA VAL A 99 -3.14 16.05 -8.43
C VAL A 99 -2.57 17.26 -9.15
N ARG A 100 -1.71 18.04 -8.51
CA ARG A 100 -1.16 19.26 -9.12
C ARG A 100 -0.31 19.00 -10.36
N SER A 101 0.26 17.81 -10.52
CA SER A 101 0.95 17.44 -11.77
C SER A 101 -0.01 17.15 -12.92
N GLN A 102 -1.29 16.83 -12.67
CA GLN A 102 -2.23 16.52 -13.74
C GLN A 102 -2.84 17.75 -14.42
N TRP A 103 -3.00 18.84 -13.67
CA TRP A 103 -3.53 20.10 -14.18
C TRP A 103 -2.43 21.16 -14.22
N ASN A 104 -2.63 22.24 -14.97
CA ASN A 104 -1.61 23.30 -15.08
C ASN A 104 -1.25 23.84 -13.69
N ALA A 105 0.05 23.95 -13.45
CA ALA A 105 0.64 24.40 -12.19
C ALA A 105 1.03 25.88 -12.23
N ASP A 106 0.38 26.66 -13.09
CA ASP A 106 0.74 28.06 -13.35
C ASP A 106 0.51 28.93 -12.10
N ASP A 107 -0.43 28.53 -11.24
CA ASP A 107 -0.73 29.14 -9.94
C ASP A 107 0.19 28.68 -8.80
N VAL A 108 1.06 27.71 -9.04
CA VAL A 108 1.92 27.12 -8.00
C VAL A 108 3.19 27.95 -7.85
N ALA A 109 3.45 28.43 -6.64
CA ALA A 109 4.66 29.19 -6.33
C ALA A 109 5.91 28.29 -6.40
N ALA A 110 7.03 28.88 -6.82
CA ALA A 110 8.33 28.21 -6.89
C ALA A 110 8.77 27.62 -5.53
N THR A 111 8.36 28.25 -4.42
CA THR A 111 8.60 27.76 -3.06
C THR A 111 7.83 26.47 -2.76
N GLU A 112 6.55 26.39 -3.14
CA GLU A 112 5.75 25.16 -2.99
C GLU A 112 6.35 24.00 -3.81
N MET A 113 6.83 24.29 -5.02
CA MET A 113 7.54 23.32 -5.86
C MET A 113 8.82 22.80 -5.19
N ALA A 114 9.63 23.70 -4.65
CA ALA A 114 10.91 23.36 -4.03
C ALA A 114 10.77 22.67 -2.67
N GLU A 115 9.73 22.97 -1.89
CA GLU A 115 9.61 22.50 -0.51
C GLU A 115 8.62 21.35 -0.37
N SER A 116 7.42 21.46 -0.94
CA SER A 116 6.39 20.44 -0.78
C SER A 116 6.52 19.35 -1.85
N TRP A 117 6.63 19.73 -3.12
CA TRP A 117 6.61 18.76 -4.21
C TRP A 117 7.91 17.97 -4.27
N PHE A 118 9.04 18.65 -4.18
CA PHE A 118 10.34 17.99 -4.18
C PHE A 118 10.50 17.03 -3.00
N SER A 119 10.03 17.41 -1.81
CA SER A 119 10.05 16.51 -0.65
C SER A 119 9.19 15.27 -0.87
N ALA A 120 7.98 15.43 -1.43
CA ALA A 120 7.13 14.29 -1.76
C ALA A 120 7.77 13.38 -2.83
N PHE A 121 8.37 13.96 -3.89
CA PHE A 121 9.13 13.20 -4.90
C PHE A 121 10.25 12.39 -4.28
N PHE A 122 11.05 13.03 -3.43
CA PHE A 122 12.14 12.38 -2.74
C PHE A 122 11.63 11.23 -1.87
N MET A 123 10.60 11.46 -1.05
CA MET A 123 10.08 10.47 -0.10
C MET A 123 9.43 9.26 -0.76
N GLU A 124 8.74 9.43 -1.89
CA GLU A 124 8.11 8.34 -2.62
C GLU A 124 9.11 7.53 -3.48
N ARG A 125 10.18 8.18 -3.96
CA ARG A 125 11.19 7.53 -4.84
C ARG A 125 12.45 7.07 -4.09
N ARG A 126 12.66 7.48 -2.82
CA ARG A 126 13.82 7.07 -2.04
C ARG A 126 13.83 5.57 -1.79
N CYS A 127 15.04 5.03 -1.67
CA CYS A 127 15.22 3.67 -1.24
C CYS A 127 14.81 3.55 0.24
N LYS A 128 13.94 2.59 0.51
CA LYS A 128 13.30 2.36 1.80
C LYS A 128 14.12 1.44 2.73
N GLU A 129 15.09 0.72 2.18
CA GLU A 129 15.91 -0.27 2.88
C GLU A 129 17.32 0.25 3.21
N THR A 130 17.86 1.13 2.37
CA THR A 130 19.24 1.65 2.49
C THR A 130 19.32 3.07 1.92
N ASP A 131 20.45 3.75 2.15
CA ASP A 131 20.73 5.07 1.58
C ASP A 131 21.23 5.01 0.13
N HIS A 132 20.44 4.43 -0.78
CA HIS A 132 20.74 4.51 -2.20
C HIS A 132 20.25 5.81 -2.81
N ARG A 133 20.96 6.31 -3.83
CA ARG A 133 20.48 7.43 -4.64
C ARG A 133 19.15 7.09 -5.30
N VAL A 134 18.29 8.10 -5.41
CA VAL A 134 17.00 7.99 -6.09
C VAL A 134 17.26 7.59 -7.55
N GLY A 135 16.61 6.53 -8.02
CA GLY A 135 16.78 5.99 -9.37
C GLY A 135 17.90 4.95 -9.52
N GLU A 136 18.81 4.80 -8.56
CA GLU A 136 19.89 3.79 -8.58
C GLU A 136 19.57 2.56 -7.70
N CYS A 137 18.55 2.65 -6.84
CA CYS A 137 18.16 1.58 -5.91
C CYS A 137 17.58 0.36 -6.66
N ARG A 138 18.25 -0.80 -6.49
CA ARG A 138 17.77 -2.12 -6.92
C ARG A 138 17.27 -3.00 -5.77
N CYS A 139 17.10 -2.43 -4.57
CA CYS A 139 16.59 -3.16 -3.43
C CYS A 139 15.19 -3.71 -3.71
N ASP A 140 14.86 -4.76 -2.99
CA ASP A 140 13.66 -5.55 -3.17
C ASP A 140 12.37 -4.70 -3.11
N ALA A 141 12.24 -3.81 -2.13
CA ALA A 141 11.09 -2.92 -1.94
C ALA A 141 10.98 -1.79 -2.97
N ASN A 142 12.03 -1.57 -3.78
CA ASN A 142 12.12 -0.47 -4.73
C ASN A 142 12.46 -0.93 -6.16
N GLY A 143 12.68 -2.21 -6.35
CA GLY A 143 12.98 -2.80 -7.64
C GLY A 143 11.71 -3.12 -8.44
N PRO A 144 11.86 -3.80 -9.59
CA PRO A 144 10.72 -4.23 -10.41
C PRO A 144 9.71 -5.11 -9.67
N LEU A 145 10.14 -5.73 -8.56
CA LEU A 145 9.36 -6.61 -7.71
C LEU A 145 8.69 -5.88 -6.53
N ALA A 146 8.81 -4.56 -6.41
CA ALA A 146 8.23 -3.75 -5.32
C ALA A 146 6.73 -4.02 -5.09
N TYR A 147 6.00 -4.28 -6.18
CA TYR A 147 4.58 -4.64 -6.15
C TYR A 147 4.28 -5.92 -5.36
N PHE A 148 5.22 -6.87 -5.28
CA PHE A 148 5.08 -8.08 -4.46
C PHE A 148 5.24 -7.81 -2.96
N TYR A 149 5.89 -6.71 -2.58
CA TYR A 149 6.07 -6.31 -1.19
C TYR A 149 4.89 -5.49 -0.70
N ASN A 150 4.49 -4.45 -1.45
CA ASN A 150 3.30 -3.66 -1.18
C ASN A 150 2.79 -3.03 -2.49
N PRO A 151 1.66 -3.51 -3.04
CA PRO A 151 1.09 -2.99 -4.27
C PRO A 151 0.79 -1.48 -4.25
N THR A 152 0.33 -0.97 -3.11
CA THR A 152 0.03 0.45 -2.94
C THR A 152 1.30 1.29 -2.97
N THR A 153 2.39 0.85 -2.36
CA THR A 153 3.68 1.55 -2.48
C THR A 153 4.12 1.63 -3.94
N ALA A 154 3.99 0.54 -4.69
CA ALA A 154 4.36 0.52 -6.11
C ALA A 154 3.46 1.43 -6.96
N ALA A 155 2.16 1.48 -6.69
CA ALA A 155 1.22 2.39 -7.36
C ALA A 155 1.53 3.87 -7.05
N ARG A 156 1.80 4.20 -5.78
CA ARG A 156 2.20 5.56 -5.35
C ARG A 156 3.47 6.00 -6.06
N ARG A 157 4.45 5.10 -6.18
CA ARG A 157 5.68 5.38 -6.93
C ARG A 157 5.43 5.60 -8.41
N GLN A 158 4.60 4.79 -9.06
CA GLN A 158 4.26 5.01 -10.47
C GLN A 158 3.59 6.38 -10.69
N LEU A 159 2.61 6.74 -9.84
CA LEU A 159 1.96 8.05 -9.89
C LEU A 159 2.96 9.19 -9.68
N THR A 160 3.93 8.97 -8.79
CA THR A 160 5.03 9.90 -8.52
C THR A 160 5.97 10.03 -9.71
N ASP A 161 6.35 8.92 -10.36
CA ASP A 161 7.23 8.96 -11.53
C ASP A 161 6.54 9.69 -12.70
N MET A 162 5.24 9.50 -12.90
CA MET A 162 4.44 10.26 -13.87
C MET A 162 4.40 11.76 -13.54
N ALA A 163 4.27 12.10 -12.26
CA ALA A 163 4.29 13.49 -11.81
C ALA A 163 5.69 14.11 -11.99
N ALA A 164 6.76 13.32 -11.77
CA ALA A 164 8.14 13.76 -11.86
C ALA A 164 8.50 14.12 -13.29
N GLU A 165 8.06 13.31 -14.26
CA GLU A 165 8.30 13.58 -15.68
C GLU A 165 7.75 14.95 -16.10
N LYS A 166 6.61 15.37 -15.56
CA LYS A 166 6.03 16.70 -15.83
C LYS A 166 6.78 17.81 -15.09
N PHE A 167 7.13 17.58 -13.82
CA PHE A 167 7.90 18.52 -13.01
C PHE A 167 9.27 18.83 -13.62
N GLU A 168 9.99 17.81 -14.08
CA GLU A 168 11.30 17.94 -14.71
C GLU A 168 11.25 18.70 -16.05
N LYS A 169 10.08 18.72 -16.71
CA LYS A 169 9.84 19.49 -17.93
C LYS A 169 9.39 20.94 -17.67
N ASP A 170 9.10 21.33 -16.43
CA ASP A 170 8.66 22.69 -16.09
C ASP A 170 9.82 23.70 -16.28
N PRO A 171 9.66 24.76 -17.09
CA PRO A 171 10.72 25.74 -17.33
C PRO A 171 11.26 26.41 -16.05
N ARG A 172 10.42 26.59 -15.03
CA ARG A 172 10.81 27.17 -13.74
C ARG A 172 11.80 26.25 -13.02
N VAL A 173 11.58 24.94 -13.12
CA VAL A 173 12.43 23.89 -12.56
C VAL A 173 13.75 23.80 -13.31
N GLN A 174 13.76 23.97 -14.63
CA GLN A 174 14.96 23.88 -15.46
C GLN A 174 15.94 25.05 -15.26
N SER A 175 15.53 26.13 -14.58
CA SER A 175 16.42 27.25 -14.27
C SER A 175 17.59 26.81 -13.35
N ARG A 176 18.80 27.33 -13.62
CA ARG A 176 20.00 27.01 -12.82
C ARG A 176 19.81 27.33 -11.34
N THR A 177 19.13 28.43 -11.03
CA THR A 177 18.83 28.83 -9.64
C THR A 177 17.96 27.79 -8.94
N MET A 178 16.89 27.34 -9.60
CA MET A 178 16.02 26.31 -9.02
C MET A 178 16.75 24.97 -8.88
N GLN A 179 17.54 24.56 -9.87
CA GLN A 179 18.35 23.33 -9.79
C GLN A 179 19.30 23.34 -8.58
N ASN A 180 19.93 24.48 -8.26
CA ASN A 180 20.75 24.63 -7.06
C ASN A 180 19.92 24.47 -5.77
N VAL A 181 18.72 25.08 -5.72
CA VAL A 181 17.81 24.94 -4.57
C VAL A 181 17.40 23.49 -4.37
N LEU A 182 16.97 22.81 -5.44
CA LEU A 182 16.57 21.40 -5.38
C LEU A 182 17.73 20.48 -4.98
N THR A 183 18.94 20.77 -5.45
CA THR A 183 20.15 20.03 -5.05
C THR A 183 20.42 20.17 -3.55
N ASN A 184 20.38 21.40 -3.01
CA ASN A 184 20.56 21.63 -1.58
C ASN A 184 19.47 20.94 -0.75
N ARG A 185 18.22 20.97 -1.23
CA ARG A 185 17.10 20.27 -0.59
C ARG A 185 17.29 18.75 -0.61
N TYR A 186 17.78 18.18 -1.71
CA TYR A 186 18.11 16.76 -1.80
C TYR A 186 19.13 16.35 -0.73
N ILE A 187 20.22 17.12 -0.60
CA ILE A 187 21.27 16.86 0.39
C ILE A 187 20.69 16.90 1.81
N ALA A 188 19.88 17.90 2.12
CA ALA A 188 19.24 18.04 3.44
C ALA A 188 18.30 16.87 3.76
N LEU A 189 17.43 16.48 2.82
CA LEU A 189 16.50 15.37 3.00
C LEU A 189 17.22 14.03 3.15
N SER A 190 18.25 13.78 2.34
CA SER A 190 19.09 12.58 2.47
C SER A 190 19.85 12.53 3.79
N ALA A 191 20.39 13.66 4.27
CA ALA A 191 21.01 13.73 5.60
C ALA A 191 19.99 13.42 6.71
N MET A 192 18.82 14.05 6.69
CA MET A 192 17.75 13.81 7.67
C MET A 192 17.33 12.33 7.72
N CYS A 193 17.13 11.70 6.56
CA CYS A 193 16.75 10.28 6.51
C CYS A 193 17.82 9.34 7.08
N ARG A 194 19.10 9.66 6.87
CA ARG A 194 20.22 8.92 7.45
C ARG A 194 20.29 9.07 8.96
N GLU A 195 20.25 10.30 9.46
CA GLU A 195 20.39 10.62 10.87
C GLU A 195 19.27 10.01 11.72
N GLN A 196 18.04 10.01 11.19
CA GLN A 196 16.88 9.47 11.89
C GLN A 196 16.71 7.95 11.73
N ASN A 197 17.64 7.26 11.08
CA ASN A 197 17.59 5.81 10.80
C ASN A 197 16.23 5.36 10.21
N LEU A 198 15.74 6.10 9.20
CA LEU A 198 14.40 5.88 8.62
C LEU A 198 14.35 4.75 7.59
N TYR A 199 15.21 3.74 7.76
CA TYR A 199 15.31 2.57 6.90
C TYR A 199 14.61 1.38 7.55
N PHE A 200 14.04 0.50 6.74
CA PHE A 200 13.42 -0.71 7.26
C PHE A 200 14.47 -1.74 7.67
N ALA A 201 14.43 -2.13 8.95
CA ALA A 201 15.17 -3.26 9.47
C ALA A 201 14.33 -4.54 9.40
N ASP A 202 15.02 -5.69 9.27
CA ASP A 202 14.48 -7.04 9.24
C ASP A 202 13.63 -7.39 8.01
N GLY A 203 14.06 -8.43 7.29
CA GLY A 203 13.57 -8.87 5.98
C GLY A 203 12.08 -8.65 5.71
N ILE A 204 11.80 -8.03 4.57
CA ILE A 204 10.45 -7.63 4.15
C ILE A 204 9.70 -8.87 3.62
N SER A 205 8.47 -9.05 4.08
CA SER A 205 7.59 -10.11 3.56
C SER A 205 7.37 -9.97 2.06
N ARG A 206 7.72 -11.01 1.30
CA ARG A 206 7.45 -11.16 -0.15
C ARG A 206 6.03 -11.67 -0.44
N GLN A 207 5.08 -11.37 0.44
CA GLN A 207 3.71 -11.83 0.29
C GLN A 207 2.84 -10.74 -0.33
N PRO A 208 2.60 -10.79 -1.65
CA PRO A 208 1.57 -9.97 -2.22
C PRO A 208 0.22 -10.35 -1.61
N PHE A 209 -0.43 -9.43 -0.93
CA PHE A 209 -1.79 -9.66 -0.46
C PHE A 209 -2.78 -9.34 -1.57
N PHE A 210 -2.94 -10.26 -2.52
CA PHE A 210 -4.03 -10.26 -3.50
C PHE A 210 -5.21 -11.11 -3.05
N SER A 211 -5.57 -11.02 -1.77
CA SER A 211 -6.79 -11.68 -1.30
C SER A 211 -7.99 -10.99 -1.95
N GLU A 212 -8.59 -11.63 -2.94
CA GLU A 212 -9.81 -11.13 -3.59
C GLU A 212 -10.90 -10.82 -2.57
N ARG A 213 -11.01 -11.66 -1.52
CA ARG A 213 -11.92 -11.45 -0.40
C ARG A 213 -11.62 -10.15 0.35
N ALA A 214 -10.36 -9.89 0.70
CA ALA A 214 -10.00 -8.69 1.45
C ALA A 214 -10.12 -7.43 0.58
N ILE A 215 -9.65 -7.46 -0.66
CA ILE A 215 -9.79 -6.36 -1.61
C ILE A 215 -11.28 -6.07 -1.89
N GLY A 216 -12.10 -7.12 -2.06
CA GLY A 216 -13.55 -6.98 -2.21
C GLY A 216 -14.22 -6.37 -0.97
N ARG A 217 -13.74 -6.70 0.24
CA ARG A 217 -14.20 -6.05 1.48
C ARG A 217 -13.83 -4.57 1.52
N ARG A 218 -12.57 -4.22 1.22
CA ARG A 218 -12.10 -2.83 1.19
C ARG A 218 -12.83 -1.99 0.13
N ARG A 219 -13.06 -2.55 -1.05
CA ARG A 219 -13.83 -1.89 -2.11
C ARG A 219 -15.26 -1.57 -1.65
N ARG A 220 -15.91 -2.51 -0.96
CA ARG A 220 -17.23 -2.26 -0.34
C ARG A 220 -17.17 -1.18 0.75
N ILE A 221 -16.17 -1.21 1.64
CA ILE A 221 -15.98 -0.17 2.67
C ILE A 221 -15.84 1.21 2.00
N LEU A 222 -15.02 1.33 0.97
CA LEU A 222 -14.82 2.58 0.23
C LEU A 222 -16.12 3.07 -0.41
N GLN A 223 -16.84 2.20 -1.12
CA GLN A 223 -18.11 2.53 -1.77
C GLN A 223 -19.16 2.99 -0.76
N GLN A 224 -19.37 2.23 0.31
CA GLN A 224 -20.34 2.55 1.36
C GLN A 224 -20.00 3.88 2.05
N SER A 225 -18.72 4.12 2.35
CA SER A 225 -18.29 5.36 3.01
C SER A 225 -18.47 6.58 2.10
N LEU A 226 -18.17 6.44 0.81
CA LEU A 226 -18.41 7.50 -0.19
C LEU A 226 -19.91 7.81 -0.32
N GLU A 227 -20.74 6.78 -0.49
CA GLU A 227 -22.19 6.94 -0.62
C GLU A 227 -22.81 7.59 0.61
N ALA A 228 -22.42 7.15 1.81
CA ALA A 228 -22.91 7.72 3.06
C ALA A 228 -22.48 9.19 3.23
N ALA A 229 -21.22 9.51 2.95
CA ALA A 229 -20.71 10.87 3.07
C ALA A 229 -21.32 11.82 2.04
N SER A 230 -21.48 11.38 0.78
CA SER A 230 -22.16 12.15 -0.25
C SER A 230 -23.63 12.40 0.09
N LYS A 231 -24.39 11.37 0.50
CA LYS A 231 -25.79 11.56 0.95
C LYS A 231 -25.89 12.53 2.13
N THR A 232 -24.95 12.46 3.07
CA THR A 232 -24.91 13.38 4.21
C THR A 232 -24.66 14.81 3.74
N ALA A 233 -23.69 15.02 2.84
CA ALA A 233 -23.39 16.33 2.29
C ALA A 233 -24.57 16.90 1.48
N ASP A 234 -25.21 16.08 0.64
CA ASP A 234 -26.38 16.49 -0.16
C ASP A 234 -27.55 16.90 0.73
N ARG A 235 -27.82 16.13 1.80
CA ARG A 235 -28.83 16.49 2.81
C ARG A 235 -28.53 17.84 3.47
N LEU A 236 -27.28 18.09 3.84
CA LEU A 236 -26.88 19.35 4.47
C LEU A 236 -27.02 20.55 3.52
N VAL A 237 -26.75 20.38 2.23
CA VAL A 237 -27.01 21.42 1.21
C VAL A 237 -28.51 21.72 1.10
N LEU A 238 -29.36 20.68 1.13
CA LEU A 238 -30.81 20.83 1.08
C LEU A 238 -31.35 21.54 2.33
N GLU A 239 -30.93 21.12 3.53
CA GLU A 239 -31.31 21.76 4.80
C GLU A 239 -30.88 23.23 4.85
N ASN A 240 -29.72 23.57 4.28
CA ASN A 240 -29.28 24.95 4.17
C ASN A 240 -30.17 25.77 3.22
N ALA A 241 -30.58 25.20 2.09
CA ALA A 241 -31.50 25.85 1.16
C ALA A 241 -32.90 26.03 1.76
N GLU A 242 -33.39 25.05 2.53
CA GLU A 242 -34.66 25.08 3.25
C GLU A 242 -34.66 26.12 4.38
N ALA A 243 -33.55 26.25 5.12
CA ALA A 243 -33.40 27.29 6.13
C ALA A 243 -33.40 28.72 5.52
N ALA A 244 -32.98 28.86 4.26
CA ALA A 244 -32.98 30.12 3.51
C ALA A 244 -34.34 30.48 2.86
N VAL A 245 -35.40 29.71 3.14
CA VAL A 245 -36.74 29.88 2.54
C VAL A 245 -37.41 31.20 2.91
N SER A 246 -37.00 31.86 4.00
CA SER A 246 -37.47 33.21 4.33
C SER A 246 -36.89 34.32 3.43
N SER A 247 -35.88 34.03 2.58
CA SER A 247 -35.18 35.06 1.78
C SER A 247 -34.95 34.73 0.30
N SER A 248 -34.73 33.48 -0.10
CA SER A 248 -34.34 33.19 -1.50
C SER A 248 -34.50 31.75 -2.02
N GLY A 249 -34.72 30.74 -1.16
CA GLY A 249 -34.79 29.34 -1.61
C GLY A 249 -33.50 28.83 -2.26
N TRP A 250 -33.59 27.83 -3.16
CA TRP A 250 -32.44 27.29 -3.90
C TRP A 250 -31.75 28.35 -4.77
N THR A 251 -30.42 28.40 -4.74
CA THR A 251 -29.62 29.45 -5.43
C THR A 251 -28.45 28.86 -6.22
N ALA A 252 -27.81 29.68 -7.06
CA ALA A 252 -26.59 29.31 -7.76
C ALA A 252 -25.45 28.87 -6.82
N ALA A 253 -25.39 29.41 -5.60
CA ALA A 253 -24.41 29.00 -4.59
C ALA A 253 -24.64 27.54 -4.14
N HIS A 254 -25.90 27.13 -3.99
CA HIS A 254 -26.23 25.74 -3.66
C HIS A 254 -25.85 24.78 -4.80
N ALA A 255 -26.14 25.14 -6.05
CA ALA A 255 -25.74 24.35 -7.22
C ALA A 255 -24.21 24.23 -7.36
N LEU A 256 -23.49 25.31 -7.07
CA LEU A 256 -22.03 25.30 -7.03
C LEU A 256 -21.52 24.38 -5.90
N GLU A 257 -22.15 24.42 -4.72
CA GLU A 257 -21.74 23.55 -3.61
C GLU A 257 -22.00 22.07 -3.88
N THR A 258 -23.13 21.69 -4.50
CA THR A 258 -23.34 20.30 -4.96
C THR A 258 -22.23 19.85 -5.93
N THR A 259 -21.76 20.78 -6.78
CA THR A 259 -20.63 20.51 -7.68
C THR A 259 -19.33 20.30 -6.90
N HIS A 260 -19.04 21.15 -5.91
CA HIS A 260 -17.89 20.99 -5.02
C HIS A 260 -17.93 19.67 -4.24
N VAL A 261 -19.07 19.31 -3.65
CA VAL A 261 -19.29 18.01 -2.99
C VAL A 261 -18.94 16.86 -3.93
N SER A 262 -19.41 16.92 -5.18
CA SER A 262 -19.12 15.90 -6.20
C SER A 262 -17.63 15.83 -6.55
N ARG A 263 -16.97 16.98 -6.71
CA ARG A 263 -15.51 17.08 -6.97
C ARG A 263 -14.72 16.45 -5.82
N ARG A 264 -15.01 16.82 -4.56
CA ARG A 264 -14.37 16.27 -3.36
C ARG A 264 -14.62 14.77 -3.22
N ALA A 265 -15.84 14.29 -3.48
CA ALA A 265 -16.14 12.85 -3.49
C ALA A 265 -15.33 12.09 -4.56
N SER A 266 -15.14 12.67 -5.75
CA SER A 266 -14.32 12.05 -6.79
C SER A 266 -12.82 12.03 -6.44
N LEU A 267 -12.32 13.05 -5.73
CA LEU A 267 -10.96 13.04 -5.16
C LEU A 267 -10.80 11.92 -4.13
N VAL A 268 -11.72 11.83 -3.15
CA VAL A 268 -11.67 10.79 -2.12
C VAL A 268 -11.76 9.39 -2.73
N LYS A 269 -12.53 9.22 -3.81
CA LYS A 269 -12.56 7.97 -4.57
C LYS A 269 -11.20 7.62 -5.17
N PHE A 270 -10.51 8.57 -5.80
CA PHE A 270 -9.14 8.38 -6.28
C PHE A 270 -8.21 7.96 -5.16
N MET A 271 -8.21 8.70 -4.05
CA MET A 271 -7.37 8.42 -2.90
C MET A 271 -7.64 7.01 -2.33
N GLY A 272 -8.91 6.67 -2.13
CA GLY A 272 -9.32 5.35 -1.65
C GLY A 272 -8.90 4.21 -2.58
N GLU A 273 -9.03 4.38 -3.90
CA GLU A 273 -8.64 3.36 -4.88
C GLU A 273 -7.13 3.08 -4.86
N VAL A 274 -6.29 4.10 -4.64
CA VAL A 274 -4.84 3.91 -4.45
C VAL A 274 -4.56 3.06 -3.21
N LEU A 275 -5.27 3.28 -2.10
CA LEU A 275 -5.03 2.57 -0.83
C LEU A 275 -5.61 1.15 -0.76
N LEU A 276 -6.46 0.75 -1.72
CA LEU A 276 -7.18 -0.53 -1.66
C LEU A 276 -6.27 -1.75 -1.44
N TYR A 277 -5.09 -1.74 -2.05
CA TYR A 277 -4.16 -2.87 -2.03
C TYR A 277 -3.03 -2.72 -1.01
N ASP A 278 -3.15 -1.83 -0.03
CA ASP A 278 -2.11 -1.67 0.99
C ASP A 278 -2.14 -2.88 1.94
N ASN A 279 -1.21 -3.80 1.75
CA ASN A 279 -1.13 -5.04 2.51
C ASN A 279 -0.51 -4.88 3.90
N GLY A 280 0.03 -3.70 4.21
CA GLY A 280 0.63 -3.40 5.51
C GLY A 280 -0.33 -2.77 6.52
N ILE A 281 -1.63 -2.75 6.23
CA ILE A 281 -2.67 -2.30 7.17
C ILE A 281 -3.82 -3.31 7.21
N SER A 282 -4.51 -3.43 8.34
CA SER A 282 -5.73 -4.23 8.44
C SER A 282 -6.91 -3.57 7.72
N ASN A 283 -8.01 -4.32 7.55
CA ASN A 283 -9.26 -3.74 7.05
C ASN A 283 -9.84 -2.68 8.00
N SER A 284 -9.58 -2.81 9.31
CA SER A 284 -10.02 -1.84 10.30
C SER A 284 -9.29 -0.50 10.13
N ARG A 285 -7.97 -0.53 9.94
CA ARG A 285 -7.18 0.68 9.63
C ARG A 285 -7.48 1.27 8.27
N PHE A 286 -7.74 0.44 7.27
CA PHE A 286 -8.25 0.91 5.98
C PHE A 286 -9.59 1.64 6.15
N SER A 287 -10.53 1.07 6.92
CA SER A 287 -11.82 1.69 7.19
C SER A 287 -11.67 3.03 7.91
N LEU A 288 -10.77 3.10 8.90
CA LEU A 288 -10.46 4.34 9.61
C LEU A 288 -9.90 5.41 8.68
N ALA A 289 -8.90 5.05 7.87
CA ALA A 289 -8.31 5.97 6.90
C ALA A 289 -9.37 6.50 5.91
N VAL A 290 -10.22 5.62 5.36
CA VAL A 290 -11.32 6.01 4.47
C VAL A 290 -12.31 6.93 5.17
N SER A 291 -12.68 6.66 6.42
CA SER A 291 -13.58 7.53 7.19
C SER A 291 -13.02 8.94 7.36
N TRP A 292 -11.73 9.09 7.62
CA TRP A 292 -11.09 10.40 7.67
C TRP A 292 -11.03 11.08 6.29
N LEU A 293 -10.73 10.33 5.23
CA LEU A 293 -10.75 10.87 3.87
C LEU A 293 -12.16 11.36 3.47
N THR A 294 -13.22 10.65 3.84
CA THR A 294 -14.58 11.06 3.46
C THR A 294 -15.07 12.30 4.21
N HIS A 295 -14.44 12.71 5.32
CA HIS A 295 -14.81 13.95 6.01
C HIS A 295 -14.76 15.16 5.09
N ILE A 296 -13.76 15.26 4.20
CA ILE A 296 -13.65 16.43 3.31
C ILE A 296 -14.73 16.52 2.23
N ILE A 297 -15.61 15.52 2.08
CA ILE A 297 -16.73 15.62 1.14
C ILE A 297 -17.70 16.70 1.60
N GLN A 298 -17.89 16.84 2.91
CA GLN A 298 -18.74 17.86 3.51
C GLN A 298 -18.01 19.21 3.61
N VAL A 299 -18.77 20.30 3.54
CA VAL A 299 -18.26 21.66 3.73
C VAL A 299 -17.64 21.80 5.12
N PRO A 300 -16.51 22.52 5.29
CA PRO A 300 -15.88 22.71 6.59
C PRO A 300 -16.83 23.23 7.68
N ALA A 301 -17.80 24.09 7.33
CA ALA A 301 -18.78 24.63 8.27
C ALA A 301 -19.76 23.60 8.86
N TRP A 302 -19.89 22.42 8.25
CA TRP A 302 -20.85 21.39 8.66
C TRP A 302 -20.22 20.15 9.30
N ARG A 303 -18.89 20.17 9.49
CA ARG A 303 -18.15 19.04 10.02
C ARG A 303 -17.12 19.47 11.05
N THR A 304 -16.64 18.51 11.82
CA THR A 304 -15.47 18.70 12.66
C THR A 304 -14.23 18.98 11.78
N PRO A 305 -13.40 19.98 12.13
CA PRO A 305 -12.16 20.24 11.43
C PRO A 305 -11.25 19.01 11.40
N SER A 306 -10.58 18.78 10.27
CA SER A 306 -9.52 17.77 10.20
C SER A 306 -8.23 18.34 10.79
N ASN A 307 -7.58 17.58 11.68
CA ASN A 307 -6.22 17.90 12.14
C ASN A 307 -5.15 17.65 11.06
N ILE A 308 -5.54 17.07 9.91
CA ILE A 308 -4.66 16.81 8.76
C ILE A 308 -4.72 18.01 7.81
N GLU A 309 -3.82 18.98 7.97
CA GLU A 309 -3.80 20.21 7.18
C GLU A 309 -3.73 19.95 5.66
N ALA A 310 -2.90 18.99 5.24
CA ALA A 310 -2.76 18.62 3.83
C ALA A 310 -4.07 18.11 3.21
N LEU A 311 -4.92 17.46 4.01
CA LEU A 311 -6.23 16.97 3.58
C LEU A 311 -7.22 18.15 3.35
N GLU A 312 -7.17 19.18 4.19
CA GLU A 312 -7.92 20.44 3.98
C GLU A 312 -7.41 21.22 2.76
N LYS A 313 -6.10 21.25 2.54
CA LYS A 313 -5.51 21.82 1.32
C LYS A 313 -6.01 21.09 0.07
N LEU A 314 -6.01 19.76 0.09
CA LEU A 314 -6.54 18.94 -1.00
C LEU A 314 -8.04 19.20 -1.28
N SER A 315 -8.85 19.33 -0.23
CA SER A 315 -10.27 19.71 -0.37
C SER A 315 -10.45 21.03 -1.13
N ARG A 316 -9.64 22.04 -0.81
CA ARG A 316 -9.69 23.35 -1.48
C ARG A 316 -9.23 23.25 -2.94
N VAL A 317 -8.16 22.52 -3.21
CA VAL A 317 -7.67 22.28 -4.57
C VAL A 317 -8.70 21.51 -5.41
N ALA A 318 -9.41 20.54 -4.82
CA ALA A 318 -10.47 19.81 -5.52
C ALA A 318 -11.60 20.73 -5.99
N ASN A 319 -11.94 21.76 -5.23
CA ASN A 319 -12.97 22.71 -5.60
C ASN A 319 -12.56 23.57 -6.81
N THR A 320 -11.27 23.87 -6.98
CA THR A 320 -10.78 24.74 -8.07
C THR A 320 -10.51 24.00 -9.37
N ILE A 321 -10.39 22.67 -9.32
CA ILE A 321 -10.14 21.87 -10.52
C ILE A 321 -11.41 21.77 -11.34
N ASP A 322 -11.35 22.33 -12.55
CA ASP A 322 -12.39 22.18 -13.55
C ASP A 322 -11.88 21.35 -14.74
N GLN A 323 -12.67 20.36 -15.14
CA GLN A 323 -12.45 19.60 -16.36
C GLN A 323 -13.70 19.71 -17.21
N ALA A 324 -13.59 20.39 -18.36
CA ALA A 324 -14.72 20.68 -19.25
C ALA A 324 -15.53 19.42 -19.64
N SER A 325 -14.90 18.24 -19.71
CA SER A 325 -15.56 16.98 -20.05
C SER A 325 -16.28 16.30 -18.88
N MET A 326 -15.82 16.48 -17.63
CA MET A 326 -16.46 15.95 -16.42
C MET A 326 -16.31 16.91 -15.23
N PRO A 327 -17.00 18.07 -15.23
CA PRO A 327 -16.80 19.11 -14.23
C PRO A 327 -17.07 18.67 -12.80
N SER A 328 -18.02 17.75 -12.60
CA SER A 328 -18.40 17.22 -11.29
C SER A 328 -17.54 16.03 -10.83
N LYS A 329 -16.72 15.46 -11.72
CA LYS A 329 -15.92 14.25 -11.44
C LYS A 329 -14.51 14.30 -12.08
N PRO A 330 -13.72 15.37 -11.86
CA PRO A 330 -12.46 15.59 -12.57
C PRO A 330 -11.40 14.51 -12.28
N PHE A 331 -11.47 13.82 -11.14
CA PHE A 331 -10.48 12.82 -10.75
C PHE A 331 -10.75 11.40 -11.31
N MET A 332 -11.83 11.22 -12.09
CA MET A 332 -12.19 9.87 -12.59
C MET A 332 -11.16 9.28 -13.55
N GLY A 333 -10.42 10.09 -14.32
CA GLY A 333 -9.31 9.60 -15.13
C GLY A 333 -8.19 8.98 -14.29
N LEU A 334 -7.87 9.58 -13.13
CA LEU A 334 -6.90 9.05 -12.17
C LEU A 334 -7.41 7.77 -11.48
N VAL A 335 -8.71 7.69 -11.20
CA VAL A 335 -9.35 6.46 -10.71
C VAL A 335 -9.15 5.32 -11.72
N GLN A 336 -9.48 5.55 -12.99
CA GLN A 336 -9.35 4.56 -14.05
C GLN A 336 -7.89 4.15 -14.27
N LEU A 337 -6.96 5.10 -14.24
CA LEU A 337 -5.52 4.84 -14.31
C LEU A 337 -5.06 3.89 -13.19
N THR A 338 -5.47 4.18 -11.96
CA THR A 338 -5.11 3.36 -10.78
C THR A 338 -5.73 1.97 -10.86
N GLN A 339 -7.00 1.87 -11.24
CA GLN A 339 -7.70 0.59 -11.43
C GLN A 339 -7.02 -0.25 -12.52
N LYS A 340 -6.65 0.37 -13.64
CA LYS A 340 -5.92 -0.28 -14.72
C LYS A 340 -4.56 -0.81 -14.25
N TYR A 341 -3.79 0.00 -13.51
CA TYR A 341 -2.51 -0.44 -12.96
C TYR A 341 -2.65 -1.72 -12.13
N TYR A 342 -3.59 -1.74 -11.19
CA TYR A 342 -3.81 -2.93 -10.36
C TYR A 342 -4.33 -4.12 -11.16
N PHE A 343 -5.20 -3.88 -12.14
CA PHE A 343 -5.69 -4.94 -13.02
C PHE A 343 -4.56 -5.59 -13.82
N ASP A 344 -3.72 -4.78 -14.46
CA ASP A 344 -2.59 -5.25 -15.26
C ASP A 344 -1.61 -6.04 -14.38
N LYS A 345 -1.27 -5.52 -13.20
CA LYS A 345 -0.35 -6.18 -12.26
C LYS A 345 -0.90 -7.46 -11.63
N ARG A 346 -2.21 -7.52 -11.36
CA ARG A 346 -2.87 -8.76 -10.93
C ARG A 346 -2.89 -9.80 -12.05
N THR A 347 -3.09 -9.38 -13.29
CA THR A 347 -3.05 -10.26 -14.47
C THR A 347 -1.66 -10.87 -14.64
N GLU A 348 -0.62 -10.03 -14.56
CA GLU A 348 0.80 -10.45 -14.56
C GLU A 348 1.05 -11.48 -13.44
N TRP A 349 0.67 -11.16 -12.20
CA TRP A 349 0.80 -12.07 -11.06
C TRP A 349 0.07 -13.41 -11.25
N ASN A 350 -1.19 -13.38 -11.70
CA ASN A 350 -1.97 -14.59 -11.91
C ASN A 350 -1.32 -15.49 -12.97
N ALA A 351 -0.75 -14.92 -14.03
CA ALA A 351 -0.01 -15.69 -15.02
C ALA A 351 1.22 -16.39 -14.40
N HIS A 352 1.96 -15.71 -13.52
CA HIS A 352 3.07 -16.31 -12.76
C HIS A 352 2.61 -17.41 -11.82
N VAL A 353 1.53 -17.20 -11.07
CA VAL A 353 0.95 -18.20 -10.16
C VAL A 353 0.47 -19.43 -10.91
N MET A 354 -0.18 -19.28 -12.06
CA MET A 354 -0.63 -20.41 -12.86
C MET A 354 0.54 -21.24 -13.40
N LYS A 355 1.59 -20.59 -13.89
CA LYS A 355 2.84 -21.28 -14.30
C LYS A 355 3.47 -22.03 -13.13
N TYR A 356 3.51 -21.42 -11.94
CA TYR A 356 4.02 -22.07 -10.74
C TYR A 356 3.17 -23.28 -10.35
N LYS A 357 1.84 -23.13 -10.28
CA LYS A 357 0.91 -24.22 -9.96
C LYS A 357 1.02 -25.38 -10.94
N ALA A 358 1.10 -25.11 -12.25
CA ALA A 358 1.26 -26.16 -13.26
C ALA A 358 2.57 -26.96 -13.08
N ARG A 359 3.69 -26.25 -12.85
CA ARG A 359 4.98 -26.89 -12.54
C ARG A 359 4.91 -27.69 -11.24
N ARG A 360 4.18 -27.20 -10.24
CA ARG A 360 3.98 -27.89 -8.97
C ARG A 360 3.11 -29.14 -9.14
N THR A 361 2.01 -29.08 -9.88
CA THR A 361 1.19 -30.26 -10.18
C THR A 361 2.00 -31.34 -10.89
N LEU A 362 2.86 -30.96 -11.84
CA LEU A 362 3.80 -31.91 -12.45
C LEU A 362 4.74 -32.51 -11.40
N PHE A 363 5.35 -31.68 -10.56
CA PHE A 363 6.19 -32.14 -9.44
C PHE A 363 5.45 -33.11 -8.53
N ASP A 364 4.24 -32.79 -8.09
CA ASP A 364 3.40 -33.64 -7.22
C ASP A 364 2.96 -34.94 -7.92
N THR A 365 2.87 -34.95 -9.25
CA THR A 365 2.55 -36.17 -10.02
C THR A 365 3.75 -37.10 -10.14
N VAL A 366 4.97 -36.55 -10.20
CA VAL A 366 6.22 -37.32 -10.33
C VAL A 366 6.93 -37.56 -9.00
N THR A 367 6.44 -36.97 -7.91
CA THR A 367 6.97 -37.15 -6.55
C THR A 367 5.90 -37.76 -5.66
N GLN A 368 6.24 -38.83 -4.95
CA GLN A 368 5.37 -39.35 -3.91
C GLN A 368 5.64 -38.56 -2.63
N PRO A 369 4.60 -38.14 -1.88
CA PRO A 369 4.78 -37.71 -0.50
C PRO A 369 5.53 -38.83 0.23
N VAL A 370 6.61 -38.49 0.94
CA VAL A 370 7.22 -39.44 1.85
C VAL A 370 6.19 -39.71 2.93
N GLU A 371 5.53 -40.87 2.86
CA GLU A 371 4.62 -41.32 3.90
C GLU A 371 5.39 -41.30 5.22
N ALA A 372 4.83 -40.67 6.24
CA ALA A 372 5.31 -40.72 7.63
C ALA A 372 5.16 -42.14 8.24
N GLY A 373 5.18 -43.18 7.39
CA GLY A 373 4.99 -44.60 7.66
C GLY A 373 6.08 -45.49 7.04
N ARG A 374 6.88 -45.01 6.08
CA ARG A 374 7.91 -45.83 5.40
C ARG A 374 9.28 -45.56 5.98
N ASP A 375 9.88 -46.60 6.57
CA ASP A 375 11.28 -46.60 6.95
C ASP A 375 12.13 -46.21 5.72
N PRO A 376 12.98 -45.18 5.82
CA PRO A 376 13.99 -44.81 4.82
C PRO A 376 14.73 -45.98 4.15
N LYS A 377 14.87 -47.09 4.87
CA LYS A 377 15.63 -48.27 4.45
C LYS A 377 14.99 -49.05 3.31
N ASP A 378 13.68 -48.94 3.09
CA ASP A 378 12.97 -49.74 2.09
C ASP A 378 12.84 -49.06 0.73
N LEU A 379 13.31 -47.81 0.59
CA LEU A 379 13.38 -47.14 -0.69
C LEU A 379 14.74 -47.42 -1.34
N GLN A 380 14.79 -48.45 -2.22
CA GLN A 380 15.93 -48.82 -3.07
C GLN A 380 16.58 -47.65 -3.87
N GLY A 381 15.99 -46.44 -3.84
CA GLY A 381 16.51 -45.22 -4.46
C GLY A 381 17.34 -44.31 -3.54
N TRP A 382 17.31 -44.45 -2.21
CA TRP A 382 18.01 -43.51 -1.31
C TRP A 382 19.53 -43.63 -1.44
N ASP A 383 20.05 -44.87 -1.54
CA ASP A 383 21.47 -45.13 -1.78
C ASP A 383 21.95 -44.70 -3.18
N ARG A 384 21.04 -44.35 -4.10
CA ARG A 384 21.33 -43.97 -5.48
C ARG A 384 21.15 -42.47 -5.76
N CYS A 385 20.71 -41.67 -4.78
CA CYS A 385 20.58 -40.23 -4.94
C CYS A 385 21.95 -39.52 -4.89
N SER A 386 22.47 -39.13 -6.05
CA SER A 386 23.74 -38.42 -6.20
C SER A 386 23.76 -37.03 -5.54
N ILE A 387 22.60 -36.40 -5.34
CA ILE A 387 22.47 -35.09 -4.69
C ILE A 387 22.65 -35.23 -3.16
N CYS A 388 22.11 -36.28 -2.55
CA CYS A 388 22.21 -36.52 -1.10
C CYS A 388 23.60 -37.04 -0.68
N LYS A 389 24.29 -37.79 -1.56
CA LYS A 389 25.68 -38.24 -1.30
C LYS A 389 26.72 -37.11 -1.38
N GLY A 390 26.42 -35.99 -2.04
CA GLY A 390 27.32 -34.84 -2.15
C GLY A 390 27.43 -33.99 -0.87
N GLY A 391 26.49 -34.13 0.08
CA GLY A 391 26.43 -33.32 1.30
C GLY A 391 26.98 -33.97 2.56
N ILE A 392 27.25 -35.29 2.54
CA ILE A 392 27.76 -36.03 3.70
C ILE A 392 29.14 -36.59 3.36
N SER A 393 30.12 -35.70 3.19
CA SER A 393 31.50 -36.11 3.40
C SER A 393 32.27 -35.02 4.13
N ARG A 394 32.82 -35.43 5.27
CA ARG A 394 33.75 -34.73 6.16
C ARG A 394 33.19 -33.58 6.99
N ARG A 395 32.68 -33.95 8.17
CA ARG A 395 33.33 -33.55 9.43
C ARG A 395 32.94 -34.49 10.57
N GLN A 396 33.95 -34.75 11.41
CA GLN A 396 33.92 -35.44 12.70
C GLN A 396 33.94 -36.96 12.67
N ARG A 397 35.12 -37.52 12.93
CA ARG A 397 35.40 -38.28 14.15
C ARG A 397 36.88 -38.12 14.52
N ILE A 398 37.09 -37.98 15.83
CA ILE A 398 38.36 -38.18 16.56
C ILE A 398 38.89 -39.58 16.26
#